data_AF-A0A0B1S4P2-F1
#
_entry.id   AF-A0A0B1S4P2-F1
#
_cell.length_a   1.000
_cell.length_b   1.000
_cell.length_c   1.000
_cell.angle_alpha   90.00
_cell.angle_beta   90.00
_cell.angle_gamma   90.00
#
_symmetry.space_group_name_H-M   'P 1'
#
loop_
_entity.id
_entity.type
_entity.pdbx_description
1 polymer ?
#
loop_
_entity_poly.entity_id
_entity_poly.type
_entity_poly.pdbx_seq_one_letter_code
_entity_poly.pdbx_strand_id
1 'polypeptide(L)'
;MLLFTISSLKTALLVPGGLIVPECYCVEECYMERERTKPNSTDLYPVSPQEFGHHLWSNSVYIILLLIRDGLIHKGDLDPINRHLPASQRPMQFNRHSEFQGSMEGDPVVQIALIAESTHLQMKLSTYGISCQTPHEVEPVQIWPSWRMVKLFECLGRDEKLGLSGRPPRPFGPLSTSKVFRVFGDTVLCFPLLFEVKDFYVNSDPAVLIDDIKRDIEFVSRRWKLAGRPTMCLLLREENIVGEYFDHILDLLVQLKNGHVNGIRVRMGRVHQLLNTSCIEHIDFASSDDVEFDIDVLEETDGNNQLLSRLSLRDGIDDDTTSEEEVRCLKDDELIEIIRKDDVDRPRQLAFA
;
A
#
# COMPACT_ATOMS: atom_id res chain seq x y z
N MET A 1 -7.01 -25.65 -18.03
CA MET A 1 -6.76 -27.06 -17.64
C MET A 1 -6.51 -27.84 -18.92
N LEU A 2 -5.26 -27.89 -19.38
CA LEU A 2 -4.87 -28.69 -20.54
C LEU A 2 -4.67 -30.14 -20.06
N LEU A 3 -5.75 -30.90 -20.08
CA LEU A 3 -5.72 -32.36 -19.93
C LEU A 3 -5.13 -32.95 -21.21
N PHE A 4 -3.80 -33.01 -21.28
CA PHE A 4 -3.15 -33.96 -22.18
C PHE A 4 -3.34 -35.35 -21.57
N THR A 5 -4.30 -36.09 -22.08
CA THR A 5 -4.43 -37.53 -21.82
C THR A 5 -3.14 -38.22 -22.28
N ILE A 6 -2.41 -38.78 -21.32
CA ILE A 6 -1.08 -39.42 -21.46
C ILE A 6 -1.09 -40.61 -22.46
N SER A 7 -2.25 -41.08 -22.90
CA SER A 7 -2.39 -42.22 -23.80
C SER A 7 -1.98 -41.97 -25.26
N SER A 8 -1.62 -40.74 -25.64
CA SER A 8 -1.16 -40.43 -27.00
C SER A 8 0.15 -39.64 -27.03
N LEU A 9 1.18 -40.15 -26.35
CA LEU A 9 2.59 -39.75 -26.53
C LEU A 9 3.13 -40.26 -27.89
N LYS A 10 2.47 -39.94 -29.00
CA LYS A 10 3.00 -40.16 -30.36
C LYS A 10 3.98 -39.05 -30.80
N THR A 11 4.36 -38.17 -29.89
CA THR A 11 4.79 -36.80 -30.20
C THR A 11 6.17 -36.42 -29.65
N ALA A 12 6.79 -37.25 -28.81
CA ALA A 12 8.17 -37.04 -28.37
C ALA A 12 9.16 -37.60 -29.41
N LEU A 13 10.22 -36.85 -29.71
CA LEU A 13 11.28 -37.25 -30.62
C LEU A 13 12.31 -38.11 -29.90
N LEU A 14 12.68 -39.24 -30.51
CA LEU A 14 13.79 -40.07 -30.03
C LEU A 14 15.11 -39.53 -30.59
N VAL A 15 15.98 -39.06 -29.71
CA VAL A 15 17.32 -38.52 -30.03
C VAL A 15 18.37 -39.35 -29.27
N PRO A 16 19.63 -39.47 -29.74
CA PRO A 16 20.68 -40.09 -28.94
C PRO A 16 20.77 -39.45 -27.55
N GLY A 17 20.45 -40.22 -26.50
CA GLY A 17 20.38 -39.72 -25.12
C GLY A 17 18.96 -39.67 -24.51
N GLY A 18 17.89 -39.86 -25.28
CA GLY A 18 16.54 -40.01 -24.73
C GLY A 18 15.40 -39.46 -25.58
N LEU A 19 14.22 -39.36 -24.95
CA LEU A 19 13.02 -38.72 -25.53
C LEU A 19 13.06 -37.22 -25.27
N ILE A 20 12.84 -36.43 -26.32
CA ILE A 20 12.85 -34.97 -26.27
C ILE A 20 11.49 -34.45 -26.74
N VAL A 21 10.92 -33.52 -25.97
CA VAL A 21 9.72 -32.80 -26.37
C VAL A 21 10.12 -31.60 -27.21
N PRO A 22 9.59 -31.45 -28.44
CA PRO A 22 9.88 -30.30 -29.30
C PRO A 22 9.25 -29.01 -28.73
N GLU A 23 9.71 -27.86 -29.24
CA GLU A 23 9.12 -26.56 -28.92
C GLU A 23 7.68 -26.46 -29.45
N CYS A 24 7.49 -26.83 -30.71
CA CYS A 24 6.22 -26.78 -31.40
C CYS A 24 6.08 -27.94 -32.39
N TYR A 25 4.86 -28.11 -32.87
CA TYR A 25 4.53 -29.03 -33.96
C TYR A 25 4.04 -28.22 -35.14
N CYS A 26 4.46 -28.61 -36.33
CA CYS A 26 4.13 -27.95 -37.57
C CYS A 26 3.15 -28.79 -38.39
N VAL A 27 2.47 -28.10 -39.31
CA VAL A 27 1.60 -28.67 -40.32
C VAL A 27 2.09 -28.18 -41.68
N GLU A 28 2.00 -29.02 -42.71
CA GLU A 28 2.36 -28.60 -44.06
C GLU A 28 1.39 -27.51 -44.54
N GLU A 29 1.89 -26.60 -45.38
CA GLU A 29 1.14 -25.45 -45.86
C GLU A 29 -0.17 -25.86 -46.56
N CYS A 30 -0.15 -26.96 -47.31
CA CYS A 30 -1.30 -27.51 -48.03
C CYS A 30 -2.45 -27.98 -47.09
N TYR A 31 -2.17 -28.28 -45.82
CA TYR A 31 -3.18 -28.70 -44.85
C TYR A 31 -3.49 -27.64 -43.79
N MET A 32 -2.85 -26.46 -43.85
CA MET A 32 -3.01 -25.41 -42.86
C MET A 32 -4.46 -24.91 -42.74
N GLU A 33 -5.15 -24.70 -43.86
CA GLU A 33 -6.56 -24.24 -43.86
C GLU A 33 -7.50 -25.27 -43.23
N ARG A 34 -7.22 -26.55 -43.44
CA ARG A 34 -7.99 -27.66 -42.88
C ARG A 34 -7.84 -27.71 -41.35
N GLU A 35 -6.61 -27.57 -40.86
CA GLU A 35 -6.35 -27.50 -39.41
C GLU A 35 -6.95 -26.25 -38.76
N ARG A 36 -6.91 -25.09 -39.44
CA ARG A 36 -7.54 -23.84 -38.95
C ARG A 36 -9.07 -23.93 -38.85
N THR A 37 -9.71 -24.57 -39.81
CA THR A 37 -11.19 -24.71 -39.83
C THR A 37 -11.67 -25.79 -38.86
N LYS A 38 -10.88 -26.86 -38.68
CA LYS A 38 -11.18 -27.94 -37.72
C LYS A 38 -9.90 -28.38 -37.00
N PRO A 39 -9.67 -27.96 -35.74
CA PRO A 39 -8.50 -28.36 -34.97
C PRO A 39 -8.39 -29.88 -34.79
N ASN A 40 -7.16 -30.41 -34.81
CA ASN A 40 -6.79 -31.83 -34.79
C ASN A 40 -7.35 -32.63 -35.99
N SER A 41 -7.47 -32.00 -37.17
CA SER A 41 -7.95 -32.67 -38.38
C SER A 41 -6.83 -33.19 -39.29
N THR A 42 -5.59 -32.80 -38.99
CA THR A 42 -4.37 -33.18 -39.71
C THR A 42 -3.30 -33.66 -38.71
N ASP A 43 -2.43 -34.57 -39.13
CA ASP A 43 -1.28 -34.99 -38.33
C ASP A 43 -0.23 -33.85 -38.26
N LEU A 44 0.21 -33.54 -37.05
CA LEU A 44 1.25 -32.54 -36.79
C LEU A 44 2.61 -33.23 -36.65
N TYR A 45 3.65 -32.65 -37.25
CA TYR A 45 5.01 -33.17 -37.12
C TYR A 45 5.85 -32.31 -36.16
N PRO A 46 6.66 -32.92 -35.30
CA PRO A 46 7.51 -32.20 -34.37
C PRO A 46 8.62 -31.46 -35.12
N VAL A 47 8.91 -30.22 -34.71
CA VAL A 47 10.05 -29.47 -35.24
C VAL A 47 11.38 -30.12 -34.83
N SER A 48 12.35 -30.13 -35.74
CA SER A 48 13.65 -30.78 -35.53
C SER A 48 14.47 -30.04 -34.45
N PRO A 49 14.88 -30.73 -33.37
CA PRO A 49 15.77 -30.17 -32.37
C PRO A 49 17.17 -29.85 -32.92
N GLN A 50 17.54 -30.39 -34.08
CA GLN A 50 18.83 -30.10 -34.72
C GLN A 50 18.84 -28.70 -35.34
N GLU A 51 17.69 -28.23 -35.81
CA GLU A 51 17.56 -26.93 -36.47
C GLU A 51 17.28 -25.81 -35.47
N PHE A 52 16.45 -26.09 -34.45
CA PHE A 52 15.95 -25.08 -33.50
C PHE A 52 16.53 -25.24 -32.09
N GLY A 53 17.34 -26.27 -31.85
CA GLY A 53 17.88 -26.58 -30.53
C GLY A 53 16.86 -27.29 -29.61
N HIS A 54 17.31 -27.59 -28.40
CA HIS A 54 16.46 -28.21 -27.38
C HIS A 54 15.66 -27.16 -26.63
N HIS A 55 14.34 -27.27 -26.67
CA HIS A 55 13.47 -26.40 -25.88
C HIS A 55 13.44 -26.83 -24.41
N LEU A 56 14.29 -26.19 -23.59
CA LEU A 56 14.51 -26.57 -22.20
C LEU A 56 13.22 -26.52 -21.36
N TRP A 57 12.31 -25.59 -21.65
CA TRP A 57 11.05 -25.46 -20.91
C TRP A 57 10.09 -26.62 -21.14
N SER A 58 9.87 -27.03 -22.40
CA SER A 58 9.02 -28.20 -22.69
C SER A 58 9.57 -29.46 -22.02
N ASN A 59 10.90 -29.62 -22.07
CA ASN A 59 11.56 -30.78 -21.48
C ASN A 59 11.54 -30.75 -19.94
N SER A 60 11.71 -29.57 -19.31
CA SER A 60 11.60 -29.45 -17.85
C SER A 60 10.19 -29.76 -17.36
N VAL A 61 9.15 -29.25 -18.03
CA VAL A 61 7.75 -29.56 -17.72
C VAL A 61 7.47 -31.05 -17.93
N TYR A 62 7.98 -31.65 -19.01
CA TYR A 62 7.83 -33.08 -19.26
C TYR A 62 8.45 -33.94 -18.17
N ILE A 63 9.67 -33.61 -17.73
CA ILE A 63 10.34 -34.30 -16.62
C ILE A 63 9.53 -34.15 -15.34
N ILE A 64 9.06 -32.94 -15.00
CA ILE A 64 8.21 -32.70 -13.82
C ILE A 64 6.94 -33.55 -13.89
N LEU A 65 6.29 -33.65 -15.05
CA LEU A 65 5.09 -34.49 -15.23
C LEU A 65 5.38 -35.98 -15.03
N LEU A 66 6.53 -36.48 -15.51
CA LEU A 66 6.97 -37.86 -15.26
C LEU A 66 7.20 -38.09 -13.77
N LEU A 67 7.87 -37.18 -13.08
CA LEU A 67 8.11 -37.26 -11.64
C LEU A 67 6.80 -37.26 -10.84
N ILE A 68 5.79 -36.45 -11.24
CA ILE A 68 4.46 -36.46 -10.60
C ILE A 68 3.76 -37.79 -10.87
N ARG A 69 3.78 -38.28 -12.12
CA ARG A 69 3.10 -39.51 -12.52
C ARG A 69 3.67 -40.72 -11.77
N ASP A 70 4.99 -40.75 -11.61
CA ASP A 70 5.70 -41.84 -10.94
C ASP A 70 5.70 -41.68 -9.40
N GLY A 71 5.08 -40.62 -8.87
CA GLY A 71 4.89 -40.40 -7.43
C GLY A 71 6.15 -39.93 -6.69
N LEU A 72 7.17 -39.45 -7.41
CA LEU A 72 8.43 -38.96 -6.83
C LEU A 72 8.32 -37.54 -6.29
N ILE A 73 7.41 -36.73 -6.86
CA ILE A 73 7.08 -35.39 -6.38
C ILE A 73 5.58 -35.21 -6.25
N HIS A 74 5.15 -34.45 -5.26
CA HIS A 74 3.75 -34.11 -5.00
C HIS A 74 3.44 -32.68 -5.47
N LYS A 75 2.15 -32.36 -5.63
CA LYS A 75 1.72 -30.99 -5.99
C LYS A 75 2.20 -29.93 -4.98
N GLY A 76 2.29 -30.31 -3.71
CA GLY A 76 2.79 -29.43 -2.65
C GLY A 76 4.29 -29.11 -2.76
N ASP A 77 5.08 -29.96 -3.43
CA ASP A 77 6.51 -29.70 -3.64
C ASP A 77 6.73 -28.63 -4.72
N LEU A 78 5.82 -28.56 -5.70
CA LEU A 78 5.83 -27.55 -6.78
C LEU A 78 5.22 -26.21 -6.34
N ASP A 79 4.19 -26.27 -5.50
CA ASP A 79 3.47 -25.10 -5.01
C ASP A 79 3.26 -25.19 -3.49
N PRO A 80 4.33 -24.99 -2.68
CA PRO A 80 4.26 -25.14 -1.23
C PRO A 80 3.31 -24.15 -0.56
N ILE A 81 2.99 -23.05 -1.24
CA ILE A 81 2.08 -22.00 -0.77
C ILE A 81 0.70 -22.04 -1.45
N ASN A 82 0.42 -23.10 -2.21
CA ASN A 82 -0.86 -23.33 -2.89
C ASN A 82 -1.39 -22.11 -3.67
N ARG A 83 -0.51 -21.37 -4.36
CA ARG A 83 -0.90 -20.25 -5.22
C ARG A 83 -1.90 -20.61 -6.31
N HIS A 84 -1.92 -21.87 -6.76
CA HIS A 84 -2.91 -22.36 -7.72
C HIS A 84 -4.34 -22.34 -7.18
N LEU A 85 -4.52 -22.28 -5.85
CA LEU A 85 -5.83 -22.12 -5.22
C LEU A 85 -6.18 -20.63 -5.04
N PRO A 86 -7.47 -20.28 -5.08
CA PRO A 86 -7.94 -18.99 -4.59
C PRO A 86 -7.41 -18.72 -3.19
N ALA A 87 -7.11 -17.46 -2.84
CA ALA A 87 -6.55 -17.10 -1.54
C ALA A 87 -7.37 -17.65 -0.34
N SER A 88 -8.66 -17.95 -0.52
CA SER A 88 -9.57 -18.43 0.53
C SER A 88 -9.38 -19.91 0.83
N GLN A 89 -8.82 -20.64 -0.12
CA GLN A 89 -8.58 -22.07 -0.05
C GLN A 89 -7.10 -22.39 0.18
N ARG A 90 -6.25 -21.36 0.28
CA ARG A 90 -4.85 -21.56 0.65
C ARG A 90 -4.78 -21.93 2.13
N PRO A 91 -3.85 -22.83 2.52
CA PRO A 91 -3.66 -23.16 3.93
C PRO A 91 -3.37 -21.89 4.72
N MET A 92 -4.19 -21.63 5.74
CA MET A 92 -3.92 -20.61 6.74
C MET A 92 -2.70 -21.07 7.51
N GLN A 93 -1.58 -20.38 7.38
CA GLN A 93 -0.48 -20.59 8.31
C GLN A 93 -0.82 -19.73 9.52
N PHE A 94 -0.81 -20.28 10.73
CA PHE A 94 -0.92 -19.44 11.92
C PHE A 94 0.41 -18.70 12.12
N ASN A 95 0.68 -17.73 11.24
CA ASN A 95 1.85 -16.89 11.29
C ASN A 95 1.50 -15.52 11.86
N ARG A 96 2.54 -14.85 12.36
CA ARG A 96 2.45 -13.52 12.98
C ARG A 96 2.27 -12.39 11.95
N HIS A 97 2.16 -12.71 10.66
CA HIS A 97 2.05 -11.74 9.58
C HIS A 97 0.61 -11.62 9.08
N SER A 98 0.27 -10.49 8.47
CA SER A 98 -1.06 -10.29 7.90
C SER A 98 -1.28 -11.21 6.72
N GLU A 99 -2.26 -12.11 6.84
CA GLU A 99 -2.54 -13.09 5.79
C GLU A 99 -3.69 -12.64 4.90
N PHE A 100 -3.58 -12.96 3.60
CA PHE A 100 -4.71 -12.80 2.70
C PHE A 100 -5.78 -13.83 3.04
N GLN A 101 -6.84 -13.36 3.68
CA GLN A 101 -8.05 -14.14 3.81
C GLN A 101 -8.78 -14.04 2.47
N GLY A 102 -8.82 -15.12 1.68
CA GLY A 102 -9.58 -15.02 0.45
C GLY A 102 -11.06 -14.80 0.71
N SER A 103 -11.77 -14.53 -0.40
CA SER A 103 -13.12 -13.98 -0.46
C SER A 103 -13.91 -14.05 0.85
N MET A 104 -13.79 -13.01 1.67
CA MET A 104 -14.81 -12.69 2.67
C MET A 104 -16.15 -12.62 1.95
N GLU A 105 -17.13 -13.39 2.41
CA GLU A 105 -18.52 -13.18 2.01
C GLU A 105 -18.98 -11.84 2.61
N GLY A 106 -18.81 -10.77 1.84
CA GLY A 106 -19.25 -9.41 2.17
C GLY A 106 -18.13 -8.40 2.41
N ASP A 107 -18.49 -7.12 2.29
CA ASP A 107 -17.57 -6.01 2.53
C ASP A 107 -17.26 -5.87 4.04
N PRO A 108 -15.99 -5.76 4.43
CA PRO A 108 -15.61 -5.61 5.83
C PRO A 108 -16.11 -4.26 6.38
N VAL A 109 -16.34 -4.25 7.69
CA VAL A 109 -16.61 -2.99 8.41
C VAL A 109 -15.28 -2.27 8.62
N VAL A 110 -15.16 -1.07 8.03
CA VAL A 110 -13.97 -0.23 8.19
C VAL A 110 -13.99 0.39 9.59
N GLN A 111 -12.95 0.13 10.38
CA GLN A 111 -12.79 0.69 11.71
C GLN A 111 -12.11 2.05 11.60
N ILE A 112 -12.62 3.05 12.32
CA ILE A 112 -12.06 4.40 12.34
C ILE A 112 -11.64 4.76 13.76
N ALA A 113 -10.35 5.03 13.93
CA ALA A 113 -9.80 5.67 15.11
C ALA A 113 -9.68 7.17 14.82
N LEU A 114 -10.39 8.00 15.58
CA LEU A 114 -10.27 9.45 15.52
C LEU A 114 -9.26 9.93 16.56
N ILE A 115 -8.18 10.54 16.08
CA ILE A 115 -7.12 11.11 16.91
C ILE A 115 -7.14 12.62 16.76
N ALA A 116 -7.22 13.36 17.86
CA ALA A 116 -7.06 14.80 17.88
C ALA A 116 -5.62 15.14 18.30
N GLU A 117 -4.98 16.13 17.67
CA GLU A 117 -3.62 16.52 18.02
C GLU A 117 -3.50 17.16 19.42
N SER A 118 -4.57 17.81 19.90
CA SER A 118 -4.62 18.50 21.19
C SER A 118 -5.86 18.11 22.00
N THR A 119 -5.75 18.19 23.32
CA THR A 119 -6.90 18.13 24.25
C THR A 119 -7.90 19.26 23.97
N HIS A 120 -7.44 20.44 23.55
CA HIS A 120 -8.33 21.55 23.19
C HIS A 120 -9.28 21.16 22.04
N LEU A 121 -8.73 20.59 20.97
CA LEU A 121 -9.48 20.11 19.83
C LEU A 121 -10.45 18.99 20.21
N GLN A 122 -9.98 18.05 21.04
CA GLN A 122 -10.83 16.97 21.57
C GLN A 122 -12.05 17.54 22.31
N MET A 123 -11.83 18.51 23.20
CA MET A 123 -12.91 19.16 23.96
C MET A 123 -13.86 19.91 23.02
N LYS A 124 -13.35 20.62 22.01
CA LYS A 124 -14.19 21.30 21.01
C LYS A 124 -15.08 20.32 20.26
N LEU A 125 -14.54 19.21 19.75
CA LEU A 125 -15.31 18.16 19.05
C LEU A 125 -16.32 17.45 19.97
N SER A 126 -16.01 17.32 21.26
CA SER A 126 -16.92 16.72 22.24
C SER A 126 -18.23 17.52 22.40
N THR A 127 -18.20 18.84 22.21
CA THR A 127 -19.41 19.69 22.26
C THR A 127 -20.43 19.35 21.16
N TYR A 128 -19.95 18.80 20.04
CA TYR A 128 -20.78 18.29 18.94
C TYR A 128 -21.10 16.79 19.07
N GLY A 129 -20.73 16.19 20.21
CA GLY A 129 -20.93 14.77 20.47
C GLY A 129 -20.03 13.84 19.66
N ILE A 130 -18.91 14.34 19.13
CA ILE A 130 -17.88 13.52 18.47
C ILE A 130 -16.83 13.12 19.51
N SER A 131 -16.58 11.81 19.64
CA SER A 131 -15.58 11.28 20.58
C SER A 131 -14.29 10.94 19.83
N CYS A 132 -13.19 11.60 20.22
CA CYS A 132 -11.83 11.33 19.72
C CYS A 132 -10.88 11.12 20.91
N GLN A 133 -9.66 10.65 20.63
CA GLN A 133 -8.60 10.45 21.62
C GLN A 133 -7.39 11.33 21.30
N THR A 134 -6.61 11.71 22.31
CA THR A 134 -5.29 12.33 22.07
C THR A 134 -4.20 11.26 21.97
N PRO A 135 -3.01 11.57 21.43
CA PRO A 135 -1.90 10.62 21.37
C PRO A 135 -1.53 10.06 22.75
N HIS A 136 -1.55 10.89 23.78
CA HIS A 136 -1.28 10.49 25.16
C HIS A 136 -2.32 9.50 25.70
N GLU A 137 -3.62 9.67 25.39
CA GLU A 137 -4.68 8.72 25.80
C GLU A 137 -4.61 7.36 25.08
N VAL A 138 -3.85 7.27 24.00
CA VAL A 138 -3.74 6.06 23.17
C VAL A 138 -2.56 5.18 23.59
N GLU A 139 -1.67 5.68 24.46
CA GLU A 139 -0.58 4.90 25.04
C GLU A 139 -1.10 3.59 25.67
N PRO A 140 -0.39 2.45 25.46
CA PRO A 140 0.96 2.32 24.90
C PRO A 140 1.02 2.24 23.36
N VAL A 141 -0.11 2.43 22.66
CA VAL A 141 -0.12 2.39 21.19
C VAL A 141 0.50 3.67 20.65
N GLN A 142 1.53 3.55 19.83
CA GLN A 142 2.19 4.69 19.22
C GLN A 142 1.51 5.03 17.90
N ILE A 143 1.38 6.33 17.62
CA ILE A 143 0.82 6.82 16.36
C ILE A 143 1.98 7.33 15.51
N TRP A 144 2.24 6.65 14.40
CA TRP A 144 3.34 6.97 13.51
C TRP A 144 2.86 7.61 12.21
N PRO A 145 3.66 8.53 11.64
CA PRO A 145 3.46 8.97 10.27
C PRO A 145 3.82 7.88 9.27
N SER A 146 3.22 7.95 8.08
CA SER A 146 3.34 6.90 7.07
C SER A 146 4.77 6.71 6.53
N TRP A 147 5.56 7.79 6.41
CA TRP A 147 6.95 7.77 5.95
C TRP A 147 7.88 6.95 6.84
N ARG A 148 7.60 6.89 8.16
CA ARG A 148 8.40 6.11 9.11
C ARG A 148 8.31 4.62 8.81
N MET A 149 7.13 4.17 8.37
CA MET A 149 6.94 2.80 7.88
C MET A 149 7.63 2.57 6.54
N VAL A 150 7.73 3.58 5.67
CA VAL A 150 8.51 3.47 4.42
C VAL A 150 9.97 3.13 4.76
N LYS A 151 10.58 3.89 5.67
CA LYS A 151 11.95 3.68 6.14
C LYS A 151 12.15 2.30 6.76
N LEU A 152 11.24 1.90 7.66
CA LEU A 152 11.28 0.58 8.26
C LEU A 152 11.24 -0.53 7.21
N PHE A 153 10.37 -0.40 6.20
CA PHE A 153 10.23 -1.40 5.15
C PHE A 153 11.35 -1.38 4.10
N GLU A 154 12.22 -0.37 4.05
CA GLU A 154 13.44 -0.42 3.21
C GLU A 154 14.35 -1.58 3.63
N CYS A 155 14.39 -1.91 4.93
CA CYS A 155 15.15 -3.06 5.44
C CYS A 155 14.63 -4.42 4.95
N LEU A 156 13.39 -4.48 4.41
CA LEU A 156 12.84 -5.73 3.91
C LEU A 156 13.63 -6.24 2.71
N GLY A 157 14.29 -7.40 2.87
CA GLY A 157 15.09 -8.03 1.83
C GLY A 157 16.48 -7.41 1.66
N ARG A 158 16.94 -6.59 2.61
CA ARG A 158 18.33 -6.12 2.66
C ARG A 158 19.24 -7.29 3.03
N ASP A 159 20.30 -7.50 2.25
CA ASP A 159 21.33 -8.51 2.52
C ASP A 159 22.67 -7.99 2.00
N GLU A 160 23.55 -7.61 2.92
CA GLU A 160 24.85 -7.04 2.60
C GLU A 160 25.78 -8.04 1.90
N LYS A 161 25.68 -9.35 2.21
CA LYS A 161 26.52 -10.38 1.59
C LYS A 161 26.14 -10.61 0.13
N LEU A 162 24.86 -10.47 -0.18
CA LEU A 162 24.34 -10.60 -1.54
C LEU A 162 24.30 -9.27 -2.31
N GLY A 163 24.70 -8.16 -1.67
CA GLY A 163 24.63 -6.83 -2.26
C GLY A 163 23.20 -6.34 -2.51
N LEU A 164 22.22 -6.86 -1.76
CA LEU A 164 20.81 -6.47 -1.86
C LEU A 164 20.55 -5.28 -0.93
N SER A 165 20.13 -4.16 -1.50
CA SER A 165 19.83 -2.93 -0.75
C SER A 165 18.47 -2.95 -0.03
N GLY A 166 17.63 -3.95 -0.30
CA GLY A 166 16.29 -4.09 0.27
C GLY A 166 15.18 -3.51 -0.60
N ARG A 167 14.03 -3.25 0.00
CA ARG A 167 12.84 -2.76 -0.71
C ARG A 167 13.03 -1.28 -1.08
N PRO A 168 12.74 -0.87 -2.32
CA PRO A 168 12.79 0.54 -2.68
C PRO A 168 11.78 1.38 -1.87
N PRO A 169 12.09 2.65 -1.56
CA PRO A 169 11.20 3.55 -0.82
C PRO A 169 9.91 3.76 -1.62
N ARG A 170 8.82 3.13 -1.17
CA ARG A 170 7.49 3.27 -1.77
C ARG A 170 6.50 3.74 -0.72
N PRO A 171 5.68 4.76 -1.02
CA PRO A 171 4.73 5.30 -0.07
C PRO A 171 3.74 4.24 0.41
N PHE A 172 3.28 4.39 1.65
CA PHE A 172 2.30 3.51 2.24
C PHE A 172 0.90 3.94 1.80
N GLY A 173 0.26 3.09 0.98
CA GLY A 173 -1.11 3.32 0.56
C GLY A 173 -2.13 3.03 1.66
N PRO A 174 -3.42 3.34 1.43
CA PRO A 174 -4.49 3.23 2.42
C PRO A 174 -4.68 1.82 2.99
N LEU A 175 -4.39 0.77 2.20
CA LEU A 175 -4.43 -0.62 2.65
C LEU A 175 -3.32 -0.95 3.65
N SER A 176 -2.16 -0.32 3.51
CA SER A 176 -1.03 -0.54 4.43
C SER A 176 -1.19 0.26 5.70
N THR A 177 -1.63 1.53 5.61
CA THR A 177 -1.88 2.38 6.78
C THR A 177 -3.10 1.94 7.59
N SER A 178 -4.03 1.20 6.98
CA SER A 178 -5.18 0.60 7.68
C SER A 178 -4.84 -0.69 8.46
N LYS A 179 -3.56 -1.08 8.53
CA LYS A 179 -3.09 -2.18 9.38
C LYS A 179 -2.55 -1.64 10.70
N VAL A 180 -2.57 -2.48 11.71
CA VAL A 180 -1.86 -2.26 12.96
C VAL A 180 -0.55 -3.01 12.88
N PHE A 181 0.56 -2.36 13.24
CA PHE A 181 1.88 -2.98 13.20
C PHE A 181 2.35 -3.33 14.60
N ARG A 182 3.10 -4.42 14.71
CA ARG A 182 3.95 -4.71 15.86
C ARG A 182 5.40 -4.47 15.47
N VAL A 183 6.01 -3.44 16.04
CA VAL A 183 7.38 -3.01 15.72
C VAL A 183 8.17 -2.96 17.02
N PHE A 184 9.26 -3.73 17.12
CA PHE A 184 10.10 -3.82 18.32
C PHE A 184 9.36 -4.14 19.63
N GLY A 185 8.20 -4.80 19.55
CA GLY A 185 7.34 -5.10 20.71
C GLY A 185 6.24 -4.07 20.95
N ASP A 186 6.36 -2.88 20.38
CA ASP A 186 5.35 -1.82 20.46
C ASP A 186 4.24 -2.03 19.44
N THR A 187 3.04 -1.56 19.79
CA THR A 187 1.90 -1.54 18.87
C THR A 187 1.85 -0.17 18.20
N VAL A 188 1.90 -0.16 16.88
CA VAL A 188 1.98 1.05 16.07
C VAL A 188 0.75 1.15 15.18
N LEU A 189 0.11 2.30 15.19
CA LEU A 189 -0.95 2.68 14.27
C LEU A 189 -0.45 3.81 13.36
N CYS A 190 -0.73 3.73 12.06
CA CYS A 190 -0.26 4.71 11.11
C CYS A 190 -1.41 5.54 10.56
N PHE A 191 -1.25 6.87 10.52
CA PHE A 191 -2.20 7.70 9.78
C PHE A 191 -1.85 7.75 8.28
N PRO A 192 -2.84 7.79 7.38
CA PRO A 192 -2.61 7.93 5.95
C PRO A 192 -1.85 9.20 5.57
N LEU A 193 -1.16 9.15 4.43
CA LEU A 193 -0.40 10.27 3.84
C LEU A 193 -1.23 11.55 3.67
N LEU A 194 -2.55 11.43 3.54
CA LEU A 194 -3.47 12.57 3.42
C LEU A 194 -3.47 13.49 4.66
N PHE A 195 -3.04 12.99 5.82
CA PHE A 195 -2.88 13.78 7.06
C PHE A 195 -1.44 14.24 7.30
N GLU A 196 -0.55 14.05 6.32
CA GLU A 196 0.85 14.42 6.41
C GLU A 196 1.07 15.83 5.86
N VAL A 197 1.50 16.75 6.73
CA VAL A 197 1.57 18.20 6.44
C VAL A 197 2.79 18.58 5.59
N LYS A 198 3.79 17.69 5.46
CA LYS A 198 5.08 18.02 4.81
C LYS A 198 4.99 18.04 3.27
N ASP A 199 4.07 17.30 2.65
CA ASP A 199 4.15 16.99 1.20
C ASP A 199 2.93 17.43 0.35
N PHE A 200 1.75 17.71 0.93
CA PHE A 200 0.52 17.91 0.14
C PHE A 200 -0.31 19.13 0.58
N TYR A 201 -0.03 20.30 -0.03
CA TYR A 201 -0.84 21.52 0.14
C TYR A 201 -2.28 21.38 -0.38
N VAL A 202 -2.53 20.48 -1.34
CA VAL A 202 -3.87 20.22 -1.89
C VAL A 202 -4.82 19.70 -0.81
N ASN A 203 -4.31 18.97 0.18
CA ASN A 203 -5.10 18.42 1.28
C ASN A 203 -5.34 19.43 2.40
N SER A 204 -4.79 20.65 2.29
CA SER A 204 -5.14 21.76 3.17
C SER A 204 -6.53 22.32 2.88
N ASP A 205 -7.11 22.02 1.71
CA ASP A 205 -8.52 22.29 1.43
C ASP A 205 -9.41 21.24 2.11
N PRO A 206 -10.26 21.63 3.09
CA PRO A 206 -11.17 20.73 3.77
C PRO A 206 -12.10 19.96 2.84
N ALA A 207 -12.52 20.55 1.72
CA ALA A 207 -13.44 19.89 0.79
C ALA A 207 -12.77 18.72 0.07
N VAL A 208 -11.54 18.93 -0.40
CA VAL A 208 -10.72 17.89 -1.03
C VAL A 208 -10.36 16.80 -0.02
N LEU A 209 -9.99 17.19 1.19
CA LEU A 209 -9.69 16.26 2.28
C LEU A 209 -10.87 15.34 2.60
N ILE A 210 -12.09 15.87 2.66
CA ILE A 210 -13.31 15.08 2.89
C ILE A 210 -13.51 14.04 1.78
N ASP A 211 -13.35 14.45 0.52
CA ASP A 211 -13.54 13.57 -0.63
C ASP A 211 -12.48 12.47 -0.69
N ASP A 212 -11.23 12.78 -0.37
CA ASP A 212 -10.15 11.79 -0.31
C ASP A 212 -10.32 10.83 0.88
N ILE A 213 -10.78 11.29 2.05
CA ILE A 213 -11.13 10.39 3.17
C ILE A 213 -12.24 9.41 2.75
N LYS A 214 -13.30 9.89 2.09
CA LYS A 214 -14.39 9.03 1.61
C LYS A 214 -13.90 8.02 0.57
N ARG A 215 -13.04 8.47 -0.36
CA ARG A 215 -12.42 7.62 -1.38
C ARG A 215 -11.55 6.53 -0.76
N ASP A 216 -10.76 6.86 0.26
CA ASP A 216 -9.91 5.90 0.96
C ASP A 216 -10.73 4.86 1.72
N ILE A 217 -11.80 5.28 2.41
CA ILE A 217 -12.73 4.35 3.09
C ILE A 217 -13.36 3.38 2.07
N GLU A 218 -13.80 3.89 0.92
CA GLU A 218 -14.36 3.09 -0.17
C GLU A 218 -13.35 2.12 -0.78
N PHE A 219 -12.14 2.60 -1.03
CA PHE A 219 -11.04 1.80 -1.55
C PHE A 219 -10.67 0.66 -0.60
N VAL A 220 -10.48 0.99 0.68
CA VAL A 220 -10.16 0.01 1.73
C VAL A 220 -11.28 -1.01 1.84
N SER A 221 -12.54 -0.59 1.96
CA SER A 221 -13.67 -1.52 2.06
C SER A 221 -13.72 -2.52 0.90
N ARG A 222 -13.57 -2.06 -0.35
CA ARG A 222 -13.67 -2.94 -1.53
C ARG A 222 -12.44 -3.82 -1.75
N ARG A 223 -11.24 -3.31 -1.41
CA ARG A 223 -9.96 -3.96 -1.73
C ARG A 223 -9.33 -4.70 -0.56
N TRP A 224 -9.90 -4.60 0.64
CA TRP A 224 -9.44 -5.37 1.77
C TRP A 224 -9.66 -6.87 1.54
N LYS A 225 -8.56 -7.62 1.61
CA LYS A 225 -8.54 -9.09 1.47
C LYS A 225 -7.68 -9.73 2.56
N LEU A 226 -7.43 -9.02 3.66
CA LEU A 226 -6.61 -9.48 4.76
C LEU A 226 -7.47 -9.98 5.92
N ALA A 227 -6.92 -10.88 6.72
CA ALA A 227 -7.54 -11.31 7.94
C ALA A 227 -7.60 -10.17 8.97
N GLY A 228 -8.73 -10.06 9.66
CA GLY A 228 -9.01 -8.91 10.54
C GLY A 228 -9.61 -7.73 9.80
N ARG A 229 -10.13 -6.76 10.55
CA ARG A 229 -10.79 -5.57 10.02
C ARG A 229 -9.78 -4.46 9.74
N PRO A 230 -9.94 -3.69 8.65
CA PRO A 230 -9.11 -2.51 8.41
C PRO A 230 -9.37 -1.46 9.48
N THR A 231 -8.31 -0.92 10.07
CA THR A 231 -8.35 0.13 11.10
C THR A 231 -7.63 1.38 10.59
N MET A 232 -8.41 2.35 10.13
CA MET A 232 -7.91 3.62 9.60
C MET A 232 -7.80 4.64 10.73
N CYS A 233 -6.63 5.29 10.84
CA CYS A 233 -6.37 6.36 11.80
C CYS A 233 -6.58 7.72 11.13
N LEU A 234 -7.56 8.48 11.58
CA LEU A 234 -7.82 9.84 11.10
C LEU A 234 -7.25 10.81 12.12
N LEU A 235 -6.23 11.56 11.71
CA LEU A 235 -5.60 12.59 12.53
C LEU A 235 -6.28 13.93 12.25
N LEU A 236 -6.93 14.49 13.25
CA LEU A 236 -7.58 15.79 13.20
C LEU A 236 -6.66 16.83 13.83
N ARG A 237 -6.42 17.91 13.08
CA ARG A 237 -5.66 19.08 13.51
C ARG A 237 -6.58 20.29 13.65
N GLU A 238 -6.15 21.27 14.42
CA GLU A 238 -6.91 22.50 14.65
C GLU A 238 -7.17 23.24 13.35
N GLU A 239 -6.19 23.26 12.44
CA GLU A 239 -6.32 23.85 11.10
C GLU A 239 -7.42 23.21 10.25
N ASN A 240 -7.72 21.91 10.46
CA ASN A 240 -8.84 21.26 9.79
C ASN A 240 -10.19 21.73 10.35
N ILE A 241 -10.22 22.31 11.55
CA ILE A 241 -11.44 22.58 12.34
C ILE A 241 -11.65 24.10 12.55
N VAL A 242 -11.07 24.93 11.67
CA VAL A 242 -11.16 26.40 11.70
C VAL A 242 -11.77 26.94 10.41
N GLY A 243 -12.66 27.92 10.55
CA GLY A 243 -13.24 28.67 9.43
C GLY A 243 -14.57 28.14 8.91
N GLU A 244 -14.99 28.65 7.75
CA GLU A 244 -16.31 28.42 7.14
C GLU A 244 -16.56 26.95 6.73
N TYR A 245 -15.50 26.15 6.60
CA TYR A 245 -15.59 24.74 6.19
C TYR A 245 -15.74 23.77 7.36
N PHE A 246 -15.78 24.26 8.59
CA PHE A 246 -15.93 23.41 9.78
C PHE A 246 -17.20 22.55 9.73
N ASP A 247 -18.32 23.12 9.25
CA ASP A 247 -19.59 22.41 9.14
C ASP A 247 -19.49 21.18 8.21
N HIS A 248 -18.70 21.27 7.14
CA HIS A 248 -18.53 20.17 6.19
C HIS A 248 -17.74 19.00 6.79
N ILE A 249 -16.69 19.31 7.58
CA ILE A 249 -15.93 18.30 8.30
C ILE A 249 -16.79 17.69 9.40
N LEU A 250 -17.58 18.50 10.10
CA LEU A 250 -18.49 18.01 11.12
C LEU A 250 -19.53 17.04 10.52
N ASP A 251 -20.09 17.34 9.35
CA ASP A 251 -21.00 16.46 8.63
C ASP A 251 -20.34 15.11 8.29
N LEU A 252 -19.08 15.11 7.87
CA LEU A 252 -18.32 13.88 7.68
C LEU A 252 -18.20 13.10 9.00
N LEU A 253 -17.77 13.75 10.09
CA LEU A 253 -17.60 13.10 11.40
C LEU A 253 -18.91 12.51 11.94
N VAL A 254 -20.04 13.19 11.69
CA VAL A 254 -21.38 12.68 12.02
C VAL A 254 -21.73 11.45 11.16
N GLN A 255 -21.41 11.44 9.86
CA GLN A 255 -21.57 10.25 9.02
C GLN A 255 -20.73 9.07 9.52
N LEU A 256 -19.46 9.32 9.90
CA LEU A 256 -18.60 8.30 10.49
C LEU A 256 -19.21 7.72 11.78
N LYS A 257 -19.79 8.59 12.63
CA LYS A 257 -20.44 8.20 13.88
C LYS A 257 -21.74 7.41 13.66
N ASN A 258 -22.52 7.77 12.63
CA ASN A 258 -23.74 7.05 12.25
C ASN A 258 -23.46 5.67 11.62
N GLY A 259 -22.19 5.39 11.31
CA GLY A 259 -21.70 4.07 10.90
C GLY A 259 -21.84 3.76 9.42
N HIS A 260 -22.17 4.75 8.59
CA HIS A 260 -22.24 4.59 7.13
C HIS A 260 -21.69 5.82 6.41
N VAL A 261 -20.83 5.58 5.41
CA VAL A 261 -20.26 6.60 4.52
C VAL A 261 -20.39 6.08 3.10
N ASN A 262 -21.10 6.78 2.21
CA ASN A 262 -21.31 6.35 0.82
C ASN A 262 -21.77 4.88 0.68
N GLY A 263 -22.61 4.39 1.60
CA GLY A 263 -23.09 3.00 1.63
C GLY A 263 -22.11 1.97 2.21
N ILE A 264 -20.89 2.39 2.58
CA ILE A 264 -19.89 1.55 3.25
C ILE A 264 -20.14 1.53 4.75
N ARG A 265 -20.08 0.34 5.36
CA ARG A 265 -20.21 0.17 6.80
C ARG A 265 -18.92 0.60 7.49
N VAL A 266 -19.06 1.56 8.39
CA VAL A 266 -17.97 2.13 9.18
C VAL A 266 -18.25 1.93 10.66
N ARG A 267 -17.22 1.75 11.47
CA ARG A 267 -17.32 1.72 12.92
C ARG A 267 -16.26 2.61 13.56
N MET A 268 -16.70 3.73 14.10
CA MET A 268 -15.88 4.55 14.98
C MET A 268 -15.72 3.88 16.35
N GLY A 269 -14.55 4.00 16.97
CA GLY A 269 -14.32 3.50 18.32
C GLY A 269 -12.97 3.91 18.88
N ARG A 270 -12.76 3.62 20.17
CA ARG A 270 -11.46 3.84 20.81
C ARG A 270 -10.43 2.85 20.28
N VAL A 271 -9.19 3.28 20.07
CA VAL A 271 -8.08 2.49 19.51
C VAL A 271 -8.00 1.11 20.18
N HIS A 272 -7.92 1.07 21.51
CA HIS A 272 -7.87 -0.17 22.30
C HIS A 272 -9.03 -1.16 22.03
N GLN A 273 -10.23 -0.66 21.73
CA GLN A 273 -11.37 -1.53 21.38
C GLN A 273 -11.25 -2.05 19.95
N LEU A 274 -10.75 -1.21 19.03
CA LEU A 274 -10.61 -1.56 17.62
C LEU A 274 -9.53 -2.62 17.41
N LEU A 275 -8.45 -2.57 18.20
CA LEU A 275 -7.34 -3.53 18.16
C LEU A 275 -7.77 -5.00 18.31
N ASN A 276 -8.84 -5.29 19.04
CA ASN A 276 -9.30 -6.66 19.27
C ASN A 276 -9.78 -7.37 18.00
N THR A 277 -10.14 -6.62 16.95
CA THR A 277 -10.60 -7.17 15.68
C THR A 277 -9.80 -6.67 14.48
N SER A 278 -8.73 -5.92 14.71
CA SER A 278 -7.94 -5.32 13.65
C SER A 278 -7.05 -6.35 12.94
N CYS A 279 -6.55 -6.00 11.76
CA CYS A 279 -5.47 -6.73 11.11
C CYS A 279 -4.14 -6.29 11.70
N ILE A 280 -3.43 -7.23 12.35
CA ILE A 280 -2.13 -6.99 12.96
C ILE A 280 -1.03 -7.60 12.06
N GLU A 281 0.04 -6.85 11.84
CA GLU A 281 1.22 -7.28 11.09
C GLU A 281 2.49 -7.10 11.92
N HIS A 282 3.21 -8.19 12.15
CA HIS A 282 4.49 -8.15 12.84
C HIS A 282 5.64 -7.81 11.88
N ILE A 283 6.46 -6.85 12.28
CA ILE A 283 7.68 -6.47 11.58
C ILE A 283 8.88 -7.11 12.28
N ASP A 284 9.29 -8.27 11.76
CA ASP A 284 10.36 -9.09 12.35
C ASP A 284 11.68 -9.01 11.56
N PHE A 285 11.69 -8.31 10.41
CA PHE A 285 12.84 -8.26 9.49
C PHE A 285 13.78 -7.07 9.73
N ALA A 286 13.44 -6.17 10.64
CA ALA A 286 14.25 -5.01 10.99
C ALA A 286 14.57 -5.05 12.49
N SER A 287 15.76 -4.60 12.86
CA SER A 287 16.18 -4.32 14.24
C SER A 287 16.08 -2.82 14.55
N SER A 288 16.05 -2.46 15.84
CA SER A 288 16.15 -1.06 16.27
C SER A 288 17.45 -0.41 15.77
N ASP A 289 18.50 -1.22 15.64
CA ASP A 289 19.84 -0.75 15.24
C ASP A 289 19.95 -0.49 13.73
N ASP A 290 19.03 -1.06 12.94
CA ASP A 290 19.03 -0.93 11.47
C ASP A 290 18.39 0.39 11.01
N VAL A 291 17.62 1.05 11.90
CA VAL A 291 16.80 2.20 11.55
C VAL A 291 17.06 3.33 12.54
N GLU A 292 17.77 4.36 12.08
CA GLU A 292 17.89 5.61 12.81
C GLU A 292 16.60 6.41 12.61
N PHE A 293 15.85 6.61 13.68
CA PHE A 293 14.69 7.50 13.67
C PHE A 293 15.07 8.78 14.41
N ASP A 294 15.16 9.91 13.70
CA ASP A 294 15.45 11.23 14.27
C ASP A 294 14.31 11.81 15.16
N ILE A 295 13.32 10.98 15.53
CA ILE A 295 12.05 11.25 16.24
C ILE A 295 11.02 12.03 15.41
N ASP A 296 9.78 11.51 15.42
CA ASP A 296 8.49 12.20 15.13
C ASP A 296 7.36 11.17 15.41
N VAL A 297 7.32 10.57 16.60
CA VAL A 297 6.06 9.94 17.08
C VAL A 297 5.08 11.09 17.30
N LEU A 298 3.80 10.92 16.96
CA LEU A 298 2.83 11.99 17.21
C LEU A 298 2.72 12.24 18.72
N GLU A 299 3.20 13.39 19.18
CA GLU A 299 3.06 13.86 20.55
C GLU A 299 1.83 14.77 20.68
N GLU A 300 1.22 14.77 21.86
CA GLU A 300 0.10 15.68 22.15
C GLU A 300 0.60 17.13 22.19
N THR A 301 -0.13 18.04 21.55
CA THR A 301 0.21 19.47 21.59
C THR A 301 -0.43 20.16 22.80
N ASP A 302 0.39 20.79 23.64
CA ASP A 302 -0.10 21.65 24.72
C ASP A 302 -0.72 22.91 24.11
N GLY A 303 -2.02 23.12 24.33
CA GLY A 303 -2.82 24.23 23.77
C GLY A 303 -2.37 25.66 24.13
N ASN A 304 -1.19 25.84 24.72
CA ASN A 304 -0.55 27.13 25.00
C ASN A 304 0.56 27.51 24.00
N ASN A 305 0.93 26.64 23.07
CA ASN A 305 1.80 27.02 21.96
C ASN A 305 0.98 27.70 20.85
N GLN A 306 0.56 28.95 21.11
CA GLN A 306 0.27 29.93 20.03
C GLN A 306 1.54 30.32 19.24
N LEU A 307 2.68 29.65 19.49
CA LEU A 307 3.87 29.76 18.68
C LEU A 307 4.14 28.42 18.00
N LEU A 308 3.91 28.44 16.69
CA LEU A 308 4.52 27.58 15.69
C LEU A 308 3.90 26.19 15.50
N SER A 309 2.67 26.18 14.99
CA SER A 309 2.51 25.49 13.71
C SER A 309 3.49 26.15 12.72
N ARG A 310 4.72 25.60 12.57
CA ARG A 310 5.67 26.02 11.52
C ARG A 310 5.16 25.71 10.10
N LEU A 311 3.88 25.33 9.98
CA LEU A 311 3.18 24.90 8.77
C LEU A 311 1.92 25.74 8.53
N SER A 312 1.58 26.68 9.42
CA SER A 312 0.48 27.63 9.23
C SER A 312 0.87 28.68 8.19
N LEU A 313 0.43 28.50 6.96
CA LEU A 313 0.38 29.50 5.89
C LEU A 313 -0.58 30.67 6.19
N ARG A 314 -0.77 31.04 7.45
CA ARG A 314 -1.74 32.10 7.84
C ARG A 314 -1.19 33.22 8.70
N ASP A 315 0.01 33.10 9.24
CA ASP A 315 0.75 34.28 9.69
C ASP A 315 1.65 34.71 8.54
N GLY A 316 1.08 35.52 7.63
CA GLY A 316 1.90 36.59 7.11
C GLY A 316 2.38 37.34 8.34
N ILE A 317 3.68 37.25 8.63
CA ILE A 317 4.34 38.38 9.25
C ILE A 317 3.98 39.50 8.29
N ASP A 318 3.11 40.43 8.69
CA ASP A 318 3.08 41.75 8.08
C ASP A 318 4.50 42.25 8.29
N ASP A 319 5.36 41.92 7.34
CA ASP A 319 6.67 42.48 7.22
C ASP A 319 6.37 43.92 6.85
N ASP A 320 6.32 44.79 7.87
CA ASP A 320 6.16 46.24 7.77
C ASP A 320 7.22 46.88 6.82
N THR A 321 8.09 46.06 6.21
CA THR A 321 9.07 46.39 5.20
C THR A 321 8.67 46.08 3.75
N THR A 322 7.57 45.38 3.46
CA THR A 322 7.17 45.14 2.05
C THR A 322 6.07 46.11 1.62
N SER A 323 6.47 47.27 1.10
CA SER A 323 5.53 48.18 0.43
C SER A 323 5.02 47.55 -0.88
N GLU A 324 3.72 47.65 -1.18
CA GLU A 324 3.10 47.17 -2.44
C GLU A 324 3.80 47.72 -3.71
N GLU A 325 4.66 48.73 -3.58
CA GLU A 325 5.44 49.33 -4.66
C GLU A 325 6.63 48.45 -5.14
N GLU A 326 6.99 47.39 -4.41
CA GLU A 326 8.14 46.51 -4.75
C GLU A 326 7.79 45.30 -5.62
N VAL A 327 6.50 44.99 -5.82
CA VAL A 327 6.08 43.93 -6.75
C VAL A 327 6.05 44.49 -8.18
N ARG A 328 7.24 44.73 -8.75
CA ARG A 328 7.38 45.04 -10.17
C ARG A 328 7.42 43.74 -10.97
N CYS A 329 6.63 43.66 -12.04
CA CYS A 329 6.75 42.60 -13.04
C CYS A 329 8.18 42.61 -13.63
N LEU A 330 9.00 41.67 -13.20
CA LEU A 330 10.31 41.37 -13.79
C LEU A 330 10.12 40.55 -15.07
N LYS A 331 11.07 40.66 -16.00
CA LYS A 331 11.07 39.83 -17.22
C LYS A 331 11.68 38.48 -16.92
N ASP A 332 11.29 37.46 -17.68
CA ASP A 332 11.73 36.07 -17.52
C ASP A 332 13.26 35.93 -17.41
N ASP A 333 14.03 36.74 -18.15
CA ASP A 333 15.49 36.73 -18.13
C ASP A 333 16.08 37.17 -16.77
N GLU A 334 15.42 38.09 -16.05
CA GLU A 334 15.85 38.58 -14.74
C GLU A 334 15.52 37.56 -13.63
N LEU A 335 14.39 36.87 -13.74
CA LEU A 335 14.02 35.77 -12.84
C LEU A 335 14.99 34.59 -12.97
N ILE A 336 15.44 34.28 -14.19
CA ILE A 336 16.42 33.21 -14.45
C ILE A 336 17.78 33.51 -13.84
N GLU A 337 18.21 34.78 -13.81
CA GLU A 337 19.47 35.20 -13.17
C GLU A 337 19.41 35.06 -11.64
N ILE A 338 18.26 35.35 -11.02
CA ILE A 338 18.06 35.19 -9.57
C ILE A 338 18.11 33.70 -9.20
N ILE A 339 17.39 32.85 -9.94
CA ILE A 339 17.37 31.40 -9.72
C ILE A 339 18.75 30.76 -9.97
N ARG A 340 19.59 31.34 -10.83
CA ARG A 340 20.94 30.86 -11.10
C ARG A 340 21.95 31.23 -10.02
N LYS A 341 21.70 32.29 -9.25
CA LYS A 341 22.61 32.76 -8.20
C LYS A 341 22.42 32.03 -6.87
N ASP A 342 21.22 31.55 -6.59
CA ASP A 342 20.91 30.89 -5.31
C ASP A 342 20.78 29.37 -5.47
N ASP A 343 21.38 28.67 -4.51
CA ASP A 343 21.57 27.23 -4.52
C ASP A 343 20.23 26.47 -4.52
N VAL A 344 20.10 25.48 -5.42
CA VAL A 344 18.84 24.78 -5.75
C VAL A 344 18.27 23.97 -4.58
N ASP A 345 19.03 23.81 -3.51
CA ASP A 345 18.68 23.02 -2.33
C ASP A 345 17.80 23.74 -1.30
N ARG A 346 17.43 25.02 -1.52
CA ARG A 346 16.54 25.77 -0.60
C ARG A 346 15.42 26.55 -1.30
N PRO A 347 14.48 25.86 -1.97
CA PRO A 347 13.38 26.51 -2.69
C PRO A 347 12.45 27.36 -1.82
N ARG A 348 12.46 27.19 -0.49
CA ARG A 348 11.66 27.99 0.46
C ARG A 348 12.13 29.44 0.60
N GLN A 349 13.40 29.74 0.35
CA GLN A 349 13.91 31.12 0.43
C GLN A 349 13.63 31.92 -0.86
N LEU A 350 13.54 31.23 -1.99
CA LEU A 350 13.24 31.81 -3.31
C LEU A 350 11.78 32.19 -3.54
N ALA A 351 10.84 31.66 -2.74
CA ALA A 351 9.41 31.96 -2.89
C ALA A 351 8.98 33.26 -2.19
N PHE A 352 9.87 33.84 -1.37
CA PHE A 352 9.59 35.02 -0.54
C PHE A 352 10.64 36.15 -0.72
N ALA A 353 11.46 36.07 -1.77
CA ALA A 353 12.32 37.15 -2.25
C ALA A 353 11.85 37.52 -3.66
#